data_AF-A0A925XD58-F1
#
_entry.id   AF-A0A925XD58-F1
#
_cell.length_a   1.000
_cell.length_b   1.000
_cell.length_c   1.000
_cell.angle_alpha   90.00
_cell.angle_beta   90.00
_cell.angle_gamma   90.00
#
_symmetry.space_group_name_H-M   'P 1'
#
loop_
_entity.id
_entity.type
_entity.pdbx_description
1 polymer ?
#
loop_
_entity_poly.entity_id
_entity_poly.type
_entity_poly.pdbx_seq_one_letter_code
_entity_poly.pdbx_strand_id
1 'polypeptide(L)'
;THFLFHGVHAQNYHIFTPAEGKDWAMVWGSQPWIKELPFANAAFKYNFKHGESGKLVLEFFVTPFDYAPPDRSRAVQTKLEEDKVIGMSWAILDYDDEKAERYAGFWNLSHKTTMYGDASDLVAFRLMPIEKSLRKPVEADWSFQVVNQEDRVVAFRDRSYGKITSWRWNFGDGNSSTERHPTHRYEKPGEFIVTLKVEGPEGKARRAKVWDVTLP
;
A
#
# COMPACT_ATOMS: atom_id res chain seq x y z
N THR A 1 5.59 -14.27 27.39
CA THR A 1 5.87 -15.43 26.49
C THR A 1 4.69 -15.75 25.58
N HIS A 2 3.43 -15.70 26.04
CA HIS A 2 2.24 -16.04 25.22
C HIS A 2 2.04 -15.18 23.94
N PHE A 3 2.44 -13.90 23.95
CA PHE A 3 2.27 -13.00 22.80
C PHE A 3 3.46 -12.93 21.82
N LEU A 4 4.63 -13.51 22.14
CA LEU A 4 5.87 -13.26 21.38
C LEU A 4 5.82 -13.78 19.93
N PHE A 5 4.96 -14.76 19.66
CA PHE A 5 4.79 -15.35 18.32
C PHE A 5 3.34 -15.28 17.81
N HIS A 6 2.38 -14.88 18.65
CA HIS A 6 0.99 -14.72 18.24
C HIS A 6 0.85 -13.51 17.30
N GLY A 7 0.22 -13.73 16.14
CA GLY A 7 -0.16 -12.66 15.22
C GLY A 7 0.98 -12.10 14.36
N VAL A 8 2.21 -12.61 14.43
CA VAL A 8 3.32 -12.06 13.63
C VAL A 8 3.15 -12.26 12.12
N HIS A 9 2.29 -13.20 11.69
CA HIS A 9 1.94 -13.44 10.28
C HIS A 9 0.49 -13.03 9.95
N ALA A 10 -0.25 -12.52 10.93
CA ALA A 10 -1.67 -12.26 10.82
C ALA A 10 -1.99 -10.97 11.59
N GLN A 11 -2.31 -9.92 10.85
CA GLN A 11 -2.74 -8.68 11.47
C GLN A 11 -4.21 -8.77 11.84
N ASN A 12 -4.50 -8.50 13.10
CA ASN A 12 -5.85 -8.46 13.63
C ASN A 12 -6.04 -7.15 14.40
N TYR A 13 -6.78 -6.23 13.76
CA TYR A 13 -7.14 -4.93 14.31
C TYR A 13 -8.54 -4.99 14.91
N HIS A 14 -8.65 -4.57 16.17
CA HIS A 14 -9.90 -4.33 16.87
C HIS A 14 -10.12 -2.82 16.93
N ILE A 15 -10.96 -2.31 16.04
CA ILE A 15 -11.19 -0.87 15.88
C ILE A 15 -12.30 -0.43 16.83
N PHE A 16 -12.05 0.65 17.57
CA PHE A 16 -13.02 1.23 18.49
C PHE A 16 -13.78 2.38 17.83
N THR A 17 -15.10 2.44 18.03
CA THR A 17 -15.96 3.49 17.44
C THR A 17 -16.95 4.06 18.45
N PRO A 18 -16.90 5.35 18.83
CA PRO A 18 -15.80 6.30 18.64
C PRO A 18 -14.63 6.04 19.62
N ALA A 19 -13.42 6.42 19.21
CA ALA A 19 -12.21 6.29 20.02
C ALA A 19 -11.88 7.57 20.83
N GLU A 20 -12.87 8.14 21.51
CA GLU A 20 -12.64 9.35 22.32
C GLU A 20 -11.90 9.01 23.62
N GLY A 21 -10.75 9.66 23.87
CA GLY A 21 -9.94 9.48 25.07
C GLY A 21 -9.18 8.14 25.17
N LYS A 22 -9.09 7.38 24.07
CA LYS A 22 -8.40 6.07 24.01
C LYS A 22 -7.78 5.83 22.63
N ASP A 23 -6.97 4.79 22.51
CA ASP A 23 -6.43 4.35 21.21
C ASP A 23 -7.56 4.05 20.22
N TRP A 24 -7.32 4.30 18.92
CA TRP A 24 -8.31 4.03 17.88
C TRP A 24 -8.49 2.54 17.57
N ALA A 25 -7.47 1.74 17.86
CA ALA A 25 -7.52 0.29 17.72
C ALA A 25 -6.67 -0.42 18.79
N MET A 26 -7.03 -1.67 19.07
CA MET A 26 -6.20 -2.66 19.72
C MET A 26 -5.69 -3.64 18.66
N VAL A 27 -4.42 -4.02 18.73
CA VAL A 27 -3.84 -5.04 17.84
C VAL A 27 -3.62 -6.31 18.64
N TRP A 28 -4.17 -7.43 18.17
CA TRP A 28 -3.86 -8.74 18.74
C TRP A 28 -2.51 -9.24 18.25
N GLY A 29 -1.52 -9.24 19.13
CA GLY A 29 -0.19 -9.77 18.86
C GLY A 29 0.89 -9.05 19.65
N SER A 30 2.15 -9.28 19.28
CA SER A 30 3.32 -8.62 19.86
C SER A 30 3.74 -7.34 19.12
N GLN A 31 2.95 -6.88 18.15
CA GLN A 31 3.28 -5.79 17.24
C GLN A 31 2.35 -4.56 17.35
N PRO A 32 2.13 -3.98 18.55
CA PRO A 32 1.21 -2.84 18.69
C PRO A 32 1.58 -1.64 17.80
N TRP A 33 2.85 -1.52 17.40
CA TRP A 33 3.35 -0.47 16.52
C TRP A 33 2.69 -0.43 15.12
N ILE A 34 2.03 -1.51 14.66
CA ILE A 34 1.37 -1.53 13.34
C ILE A 34 0.11 -0.65 13.27
N LYS A 35 -0.41 -0.19 14.41
CA LYS A 35 -1.59 0.69 14.48
C LYS A 35 -1.24 2.18 14.48
N GLU A 36 0.05 2.50 14.46
CA GLU A 36 0.56 3.87 14.53
C GLU A 36 1.06 4.33 13.16
N LEU A 37 1.23 5.64 13.00
CA LEU A 37 1.93 6.20 11.83
C LEU A 37 3.36 5.64 11.75
N PRO A 38 3.88 5.31 10.55
CA PRO A 38 3.27 5.53 9.23
C PRO A 38 2.40 4.37 8.73
N PHE A 39 2.15 3.34 9.54
CA PHE A 39 1.58 2.08 9.07
C PHE A 39 0.07 2.04 9.09
N ALA A 40 -0.55 2.74 10.03
CA ALA A 40 -1.98 2.89 10.08
C ALA A 40 -2.37 4.24 10.69
N ASN A 41 -3.57 4.67 10.38
CA ASN A 41 -4.19 5.83 11.02
C ASN A 41 -5.71 5.78 10.84
N ALA A 42 -6.43 6.50 11.69
CA ALA A 42 -7.87 6.63 11.61
C ALA A 42 -8.32 8.08 11.84
N ALA A 43 -9.42 8.46 11.19
CA ALA A 43 -10.10 9.73 11.36
C ALA A 43 -11.58 9.48 11.60
N PHE A 44 -12.14 10.16 12.60
CA PHE A 44 -13.54 10.03 13.01
C PHE A 44 -14.29 11.34 12.80
N LYS A 45 -15.52 11.25 12.31
CA LYS A 45 -16.49 12.34 12.29
C LYS A 45 -17.84 11.81 12.75
N TYR A 46 -18.34 12.29 13.88
CA TYR A 46 -19.61 11.85 14.47
C TYR A 46 -20.38 13.02 15.10
N ASN A 47 -21.68 12.82 15.36
CA ASN A 47 -22.59 13.88 15.80
C ASN A 47 -23.52 13.50 16.98
N PHE A 48 -23.15 12.50 17.76
CA PHE A 48 -23.90 12.02 18.93
C PHE A 48 -23.02 12.04 20.18
N LYS A 49 -23.66 12.05 21.34
CA LYS A 49 -23.04 11.81 22.65
C LYS A 49 -23.34 10.40 23.15
N HIS A 50 -22.71 10.01 24.25
CA HIS A 50 -23.01 8.75 24.92
C HIS A 50 -24.51 8.63 25.21
N GLY A 51 -25.12 7.52 24.76
CA GLY A 51 -26.56 7.25 24.91
C GLY A 51 -27.47 7.91 23.86
N GLU A 52 -26.94 8.66 22.89
CA GLU A 52 -27.71 9.28 21.81
C GLU A 52 -27.56 8.52 20.49
N SER A 53 -28.64 8.46 19.70
CA SER A 53 -28.56 7.99 18.32
C SER A 53 -27.88 9.04 17.42
N GLY A 54 -27.11 8.60 16.43
CA GLY A 54 -26.55 9.52 15.43
C GLY A 54 -25.81 8.79 14.31
N LYS A 55 -24.90 9.51 13.65
CA LYS A 55 -24.08 9.01 12.54
C LYS A 55 -22.61 9.12 12.88
N LEU A 56 -21.88 8.03 12.69
CA LEU A 56 -20.41 7.97 12.71
C LEU A 56 -19.89 7.72 11.31
N VAL A 57 -18.85 8.46 10.91
CA VAL A 57 -18.02 8.17 9.75
C VAL A 57 -16.61 7.92 10.26
N LEU A 58 -16.08 6.75 9.92
CA LEU A 58 -14.71 6.33 10.21
C LEU A 58 -14.01 6.10 8.87
N GLU A 59 -12.91 6.80 8.68
CA GLU A 59 -11.96 6.55 7.58
C GLU A 59 -10.64 6.09 8.19
N PHE A 60 -10.08 4.99 7.70
CA PHE A 60 -8.79 4.49 8.17
C PHE A 60 -8.00 3.83 7.05
N PHE A 61 -6.70 3.73 7.25
CA PHE A 61 -5.84 2.88 6.44
C PHE A 61 -5.00 1.99 7.34
N VAL A 62 -4.64 0.80 6.84
CA VAL A 62 -3.71 -0.12 7.49
C VAL A 62 -2.74 -0.66 6.43
N THR A 63 -1.47 -0.80 6.82
CA THR A 63 -0.44 -1.39 5.97
C THR A 63 -0.38 -2.88 6.21
N PRO A 64 -0.55 -3.74 5.18
CA PRO A 64 -0.45 -5.18 5.37
C PRO A 64 1.00 -5.67 5.51
N PHE A 65 1.22 -6.71 6.32
CA PHE A 65 2.53 -7.32 6.56
C PHE A 65 2.48 -8.83 6.36
N ASP A 66 3.44 -9.37 5.61
CA ASP A 66 3.70 -10.82 5.52
C ASP A 66 4.38 -11.32 6.82
N TYR A 67 5.08 -10.41 7.52
CA TYR A 67 5.67 -10.64 8.84
C TYR A 67 5.80 -9.33 9.64
N ALA A 68 5.25 -9.28 10.84
CA ALA A 68 5.29 -8.12 11.75
C ALA A 68 5.63 -8.57 13.18
N PRO A 69 6.92 -8.72 13.51
CA PRO A 69 7.38 -9.05 14.85
C PRO A 69 7.45 -7.81 15.76
N PRO A 70 7.64 -7.97 17.08
CA PRO A 70 7.84 -6.84 17.99
C PRO A 70 9.02 -5.95 17.59
N ASP A 71 10.10 -6.55 17.07
CA ASP A 71 11.22 -5.83 16.47
C ASP A 71 10.90 -5.39 15.03
N ARG A 72 10.50 -4.13 14.88
CA ARG A 72 10.14 -3.53 13.59
C ARG A 72 11.22 -3.67 12.50
N SER A 73 12.51 -3.77 12.84
CA SER A 73 13.58 -3.86 11.84
C SER A 73 13.50 -5.12 10.97
N ARG A 74 12.81 -6.15 11.48
CA ARG A 74 12.61 -7.43 10.82
C ARG A 74 11.26 -7.54 10.12
N ALA A 75 10.44 -6.49 10.15
CA ALA A 75 9.12 -6.52 9.55
C ALA A 75 9.20 -6.57 8.02
N VAL A 76 8.34 -7.41 7.43
CA VAL A 76 8.20 -7.58 5.98
C VAL A 76 6.81 -7.09 5.59
N GLN A 77 6.75 -5.86 5.05
CA GLN A 77 5.52 -5.33 4.48
C GLN A 77 5.10 -6.17 3.28
N THR A 78 3.80 -6.46 3.19
CA THR A 78 3.25 -7.17 2.05
C THR A 78 3.43 -6.33 0.80
N LYS A 79 4.14 -6.89 -0.20
CA LYS A 79 4.16 -6.29 -1.54
C LYS A 79 2.76 -6.38 -2.14
N LEU A 80 2.15 -5.22 -2.40
CA LEU A 80 0.84 -5.11 -3.01
C LEU A 80 1.01 -5.15 -4.53
N GLU A 81 0.67 -6.28 -5.13
CA GLU A 81 0.79 -6.52 -6.57
C GLU A 81 -0.58 -6.93 -7.11
N GLU A 82 -0.87 -6.55 -8.35
CA GLU A 82 -2.10 -6.92 -9.06
C GLU A 82 -2.29 -8.45 -9.05
N ASP A 83 -3.52 -8.90 -8.83
CA ASP A 83 -3.95 -10.29 -8.68
C ASP A 83 -3.38 -11.07 -7.50
N LYS A 84 -2.47 -10.48 -6.71
CA LYS A 84 -1.95 -11.12 -5.50
C LYS A 84 -3.08 -11.32 -4.50
N VAL A 85 -3.08 -12.50 -3.87
CA VAL A 85 -3.99 -12.78 -2.76
C VAL A 85 -3.28 -12.42 -1.45
N ILE A 86 -3.94 -11.62 -0.62
CA ILE A 86 -3.48 -11.27 0.72
C ILE A 86 -4.54 -11.73 1.74
N GLY A 87 -4.10 -12.13 2.93
CA GLY A 87 -4.99 -12.46 4.04
C GLY A 87 -5.13 -11.25 4.97
N MET A 88 -6.37 -10.84 5.29
CA MET A 88 -6.62 -9.80 6.29
C MET A 88 -7.80 -10.16 7.17
N SER A 89 -7.75 -9.73 8.42
CA SER A 89 -8.91 -9.74 9.33
C SER A 89 -8.93 -8.47 10.16
N TRP A 90 -10.11 -7.90 10.34
CA TRP A 90 -10.36 -6.86 11.31
C TRP A 90 -11.75 -7.03 11.91
N ALA A 91 -11.90 -6.51 13.11
CA ALA A 91 -13.17 -6.39 13.81
C ALA A 91 -13.39 -4.92 14.22
N ILE A 92 -14.61 -4.43 14.03
CA ILE A 92 -15.11 -3.23 14.67
C ILE A 92 -15.83 -3.68 15.92
N LEU A 93 -15.37 -3.16 17.05
CA LEU A 93 -15.98 -3.39 18.34
C LEU A 93 -16.73 -2.15 18.78
N ASP A 94 -18.05 -2.29 18.88
CA ASP A 94 -18.85 -1.35 19.63
C ASP A 94 -18.67 -1.61 21.14
N TYR A 95 -18.20 -0.60 21.86
CA TYR A 95 -17.91 -0.68 23.30
C TYR A 95 -18.87 0.18 24.14
N ASP A 96 -19.92 0.73 23.54
CA ASP A 96 -20.82 1.66 24.21
C ASP A 96 -21.94 0.96 25.01
N ASP A 97 -22.18 -0.33 24.80
CA ASP A 97 -23.20 -1.08 25.54
C ASP A 97 -22.64 -1.70 26.84
N GLU A 98 -22.71 -0.94 27.92
CA GLU A 98 -22.35 -1.38 29.29
C GLU A 98 -23.18 -2.57 29.80
N LYS A 99 -24.29 -2.92 29.13
CA LYS A 99 -25.22 -4.00 29.53
C LYS A 99 -25.13 -5.21 28.61
N ALA A 100 -24.29 -5.19 27.58
CA ALA A 100 -24.15 -6.30 26.65
C ALA A 100 -23.47 -7.50 27.33
N GLU A 101 -24.23 -8.57 27.62
CA GLU A 101 -23.68 -9.85 28.09
C GLU A 101 -22.94 -10.63 26.98
N ARG A 102 -23.01 -10.15 25.73
CA ARG A 102 -22.35 -10.75 24.56
C ARG A 102 -22.07 -9.66 23.53
N TYR A 103 -21.02 -9.85 22.72
CA TYR A 103 -20.50 -8.95 21.66
C TYR A 103 -21.54 -8.50 20.60
N ALA A 104 -22.57 -7.74 21.00
CA ALA A 104 -23.73 -7.40 20.18
C ALA A 104 -23.42 -6.41 19.04
N GLY A 105 -22.36 -5.59 19.20
CA GLY A 105 -21.83 -4.68 18.18
C GLY A 105 -20.52 -5.16 17.56
N PHE A 106 -20.37 -6.47 17.34
CA PHE A 106 -19.16 -7.05 16.72
C PHE A 106 -19.37 -7.21 15.22
N TRP A 107 -18.81 -6.28 14.43
CA TRP A 107 -18.70 -6.45 12.97
C TRP A 107 -17.30 -6.89 12.62
N ASN A 108 -17.19 -7.82 11.69
CA ASN A 108 -15.90 -8.41 11.43
C ASN A 108 -15.82 -8.96 10.02
N LEU A 109 -14.58 -9.15 9.56
CA LEU A 109 -14.35 -9.79 8.27
C LEU A 109 -14.25 -11.31 8.36
N SER A 110 -13.64 -11.84 9.42
CA SER A 110 -13.30 -13.26 9.51
C SER A 110 -14.51 -14.17 9.79
N HIS A 111 -14.41 -15.42 9.32
CA HIS A 111 -15.43 -16.45 9.49
C HIS A 111 -15.67 -16.87 10.96
N LYS A 112 -14.80 -16.47 11.89
CA LYS A 112 -14.96 -16.72 13.34
C LYS A 112 -14.76 -15.44 14.12
N THR A 113 -15.69 -15.12 15.01
CA THR A 113 -15.63 -13.93 15.90
C THR A 113 -14.36 -13.83 16.74
N THR A 114 -13.66 -14.94 17.02
CA THR A 114 -12.42 -14.93 17.81
C THR A 114 -11.24 -14.33 17.04
N MET A 115 -11.06 -14.66 15.76
CA MET A 115 -10.06 -14.02 14.87
C MET A 115 -8.59 -14.10 15.31
N TYR A 116 -8.24 -14.94 16.28
CA TYR A 116 -6.88 -15.05 16.81
C TYR A 116 -6.41 -16.50 16.83
N GLY A 117 -5.10 -16.69 16.73
CA GLY A 117 -4.44 -17.99 16.93
C GLY A 117 -4.33 -18.87 15.68
N ASP A 118 -5.11 -18.60 14.63
CA ASP A 118 -5.07 -19.37 13.38
C ASP A 118 -5.15 -18.43 12.15
N ALA A 119 -4.15 -18.50 11.27
CA ALA A 119 -4.13 -17.70 10.05
C ALA A 119 -5.19 -18.15 9.01
N SER A 120 -5.74 -19.35 9.15
CA SER A 120 -6.85 -19.82 8.31
C SER A 120 -8.16 -19.05 8.55
N ASP A 121 -8.24 -18.33 9.68
CA ASP A 121 -9.36 -17.44 9.98
C ASP A 121 -9.28 -16.11 9.21
N LEU A 122 -8.17 -15.80 8.52
CA LEU A 122 -8.05 -14.59 7.68
C LEU A 122 -8.93 -14.67 6.43
N VAL A 123 -9.51 -13.53 6.02
CA VAL A 123 -10.21 -13.44 4.73
C VAL A 123 -9.20 -13.19 3.63
N ALA A 124 -9.27 -14.00 2.58
CA ALA A 124 -8.48 -13.81 1.39
C ALA A 124 -9.06 -12.68 0.52
N PHE A 125 -8.27 -11.64 0.30
CA PHE A 125 -8.54 -10.56 -0.64
C PHE A 125 -7.64 -10.73 -1.86
N ARG A 126 -8.24 -10.89 -3.03
CA ARG A 126 -7.51 -10.71 -4.30
C ARG A 126 -7.38 -9.22 -4.56
N LEU A 127 -6.16 -8.74 -4.65
CA LEU A 127 -5.87 -7.36 -5.03
C LEU A 127 -6.26 -7.17 -6.49
N MET A 128 -7.42 -6.59 -6.72
CA MET A 128 -7.91 -6.35 -8.06
C MET A 128 -7.05 -5.28 -8.74
N PRO A 129 -6.87 -5.37 -10.07
CA PRO A 129 -6.38 -4.24 -10.86
C PRO A 129 -7.19 -2.99 -10.52
N ILE A 130 -6.57 -1.81 -10.61
CA ILE A 130 -7.31 -0.54 -10.50
C ILE A 130 -8.47 -0.62 -11.50
N GLU A 131 -9.70 -0.41 -11.01
CA GLU A 131 -10.87 -0.44 -11.86
C GLU A 131 -10.66 0.50 -13.05
N LYS A 132 -10.99 0.03 -14.27
CA LYS A 132 -10.81 0.84 -15.49
C LYS A 132 -11.47 2.21 -15.40
N SER A 133 -12.57 2.33 -14.67
CA SER A 133 -13.30 3.57 -14.37
C SER A 133 -12.50 4.56 -13.53
N LEU A 134 -11.64 4.07 -12.62
CA LEU A 134 -10.81 4.86 -11.71
C LEU A 134 -9.42 5.14 -12.29
N ARG A 135 -9.00 4.36 -13.29
CA ARG A 135 -7.70 4.50 -13.93
C ARG A 135 -7.72 5.62 -14.97
N LYS A 136 -6.63 6.38 -15.07
CA LYS A 136 -6.49 7.36 -16.15
C LYS A 136 -6.40 6.65 -17.50
N PRO A 137 -6.93 7.22 -18.59
CA PRO A 137 -6.89 6.59 -19.92
C PRO A 137 -5.46 6.30 -20.41
N VAL A 138 -4.52 7.17 -20.05
CA VAL A 138 -3.09 7.01 -20.32
C VAL A 138 -2.31 7.33 -19.06
N GLU A 139 -1.38 6.44 -18.69
CA GLU A 139 -0.46 6.63 -17.58
C GLU A 139 0.96 6.30 -18.02
N ALA A 140 1.90 7.20 -17.75
CA ALA A 140 3.31 6.97 -18.02
C ALA A 140 3.90 6.21 -16.84
N ASP A 141 4.61 5.13 -17.11
CA ASP A 141 5.48 4.47 -16.14
C ASP A 141 6.64 3.77 -16.84
N TRP A 142 7.72 3.54 -16.11
CA TRP A 142 8.89 2.89 -16.65
C TRP A 142 9.83 2.30 -15.61
N SER A 143 10.65 1.35 -16.06
CA SER A 143 11.72 0.71 -15.30
C SER A 143 13.03 0.81 -16.07
N PHE A 144 14.15 0.60 -15.39
CA PHE A 144 15.47 0.56 -16.00
C PHE A 144 16.30 -0.58 -15.43
N GLN A 145 17.34 -0.96 -16.16
CA GLN A 145 18.36 -1.90 -15.72
C GLN A 145 19.72 -1.40 -16.20
N VAL A 146 20.70 -1.33 -15.29
CA VAL A 146 22.10 -1.11 -15.67
C VAL A 146 22.61 -2.38 -16.33
N VAL A 147 22.91 -2.33 -17.62
CA VAL A 147 23.34 -3.48 -18.43
C VAL A 147 24.85 -3.63 -18.38
N ASN A 148 25.57 -2.52 -18.37
CA ASN A 148 27.02 -2.49 -18.20
C ASN A 148 27.38 -1.26 -17.35
N GLN A 149 27.94 -1.51 -16.17
CA GLN A 149 28.27 -0.47 -15.21
C GLN A 149 29.55 0.29 -15.59
N GLU A 150 30.55 -0.38 -16.15
CA GLU A 150 31.82 0.24 -16.57
C GLU A 150 31.60 1.26 -17.70
N ASP A 151 30.75 0.88 -18.67
CA ASP A 151 30.38 1.73 -19.80
C ASP A 151 29.17 2.62 -19.54
N ARG A 152 28.55 2.52 -18.35
CA ARG A 152 27.33 3.26 -17.96
C ARG A 152 26.18 3.09 -18.96
N VAL A 153 25.96 1.86 -19.41
CA VAL A 153 24.88 1.49 -20.33
C VAL A 153 23.65 1.07 -19.54
N VAL A 154 22.52 1.74 -19.80
CA VAL A 154 21.25 1.52 -19.13
C VAL A 154 20.17 1.19 -20.16
N ALA A 155 19.48 0.07 -19.97
CA ALA A 155 18.31 -0.29 -20.75
C ALA A 155 17.05 0.21 -20.05
N PHE A 156 16.23 0.97 -20.76
CA PHE A 156 14.95 1.49 -20.28
C PHE A 156 13.79 0.67 -20.83
N ARG A 157 12.79 0.44 -19.99
CA ARG A 157 11.58 -0.31 -20.34
C ARG A 157 10.34 0.51 -19.99
N ASP A 158 9.61 0.92 -21.02
CA ASP A 158 8.22 1.38 -20.91
C ASP A 158 7.35 0.38 -20.14
N ARG A 159 6.67 0.87 -19.11
CA ARG A 159 5.65 0.19 -18.30
C ARG A 159 4.33 0.97 -18.30
N SER A 160 4.19 1.90 -19.24
CA SER A 160 3.03 2.78 -19.33
C SER A 160 1.76 2.01 -19.67
N TYR A 161 0.63 2.55 -19.22
CA TYR A 161 -0.71 1.99 -19.44
C TYR A 161 -1.51 2.85 -20.40
N GLY A 162 -2.43 2.21 -21.13
CA GLY A 162 -3.28 2.83 -22.14
C GLY A 162 -2.82 2.52 -23.56
N LYS A 163 -3.61 2.96 -24.55
CA LYS A 163 -3.24 2.87 -25.97
C LYS A 163 -2.22 3.95 -26.28
N ILE A 164 -0.94 3.60 -26.35
CA ILE A 164 0.16 4.55 -26.56
C ILE A 164 0.68 4.44 -27.99
N THR A 165 0.89 5.59 -28.62
CA THR A 165 1.36 5.71 -30.01
C THR A 165 2.68 6.45 -30.14
N SER A 166 3.16 7.12 -29.09
CA SER A 166 4.43 7.86 -29.11
C SER A 166 5.12 7.87 -27.74
N TRP A 167 6.44 7.78 -27.75
CA TRP A 167 7.32 7.84 -26.58
C TRP A 167 8.35 8.95 -26.77
N ARG A 168 8.68 9.65 -25.70
CA ARG A 168 9.79 10.61 -25.67
C ARG A 168 10.50 10.53 -24.33
N TRP A 169 11.71 10.01 -24.37
CA TRP A 169 12.64 9.93 -23.26
C TRP A 169 13.51 11.18 -23.19
N ASN A 170 13.77 11.65 -21.99
CA ASN A 170 14.88 12.55 -21.69
C ASN A 170 15.68 11.87 -20.58
N PHE A 171 16.96 11.59 -20.84
CA PHE A 171 17.81 10.81 -19.94
C PHE A 171 18.44 11.64 -18.82
N GLY A 172 18.24 12.96 -18.80
CA GLY A 172 18.76 13.87 -17.79
C GLY A 172 20.20 14.34 -18.02
N ASP A 173 20.84 13.89 -19.10
CA ASP A 173 22.20 14.24 -19.52
C ASP A 173 22.23 15.12 -20.79
N GLY A 174 21.05 15.57 -21.25
CA GLY A 174 20.87 16.31 -22.50
C GLY A 174 20.46 15.44 -23.69
N ASN A 175 20.58 14.12 -23.60
CA ASN A 175 20.18 13.20 -24.64
C ASN A 175 18.71 12.76 -24.51
N SER A 176 18.14 12.29 -25.63
CA SER A 176 16.74 11.87 -25.72
C SER A 176 16.56 10.70 -26.69
N SER A 177 15.43 10.00 -26.59
CA SER A 177 15.05 8.94 -27.52
C SER A 177 13.53 8.91 -27.74
N THR A 178 13.10 8.44 -28.91
CA THR A 178 11.68 8.18 -29.23
C THR A 178 11.34 6.69 -29.29
N GLU A 179 12.31 5.82 -29.01
CA GLU A 179 12.07 4.39 -28.95
C GLU A 179 11.22 4.03 -27.72
N ARG A 180 10.43 2.96 -27.83
CA ARG A 180 9.64 2.45 -26.71
C ARG A 180 10.53 1.87 -25.58
N HIS A 181 11.61 1.20 -25.95
CA HIS A 181 12.52 0.54 -25.02
C HIS A 181 14.00 0.87 -25.37
N PRO A 182 14.45 2.11 -25.17
CA PRO A 182 15.78 2.51 -25.59
C PRO A 182 16.85 1.91 -24.68
N THR A 183 18.04 1.73 -25.25
CA THR A 183 19.28 1.57 -24.48
C THR A 183 20.08 2.87 -24.62
N HIS A 184 20.56 3.42 -23.51
CA HIS A 184 21.30 4.67 -23.48
C HIS A 184 22.62 4.50 -22.75
N ARG A 185 23.67 5.16 -23.25
CA ARG A 185 25.00 5.18 -22.64
C ARG A 185 25.27 6.57 -22.08
N TYR A 186 25.57 6.65 -20.79
CA TYR A 186 25.93 7.91 -20.16
C TYR A 186 27.44 8.16 -20.26
N GLU A 187 27.83 9.31 -20.81
CA GLU A 187 29.25 9.64 -20.95
C GLU A 187 29.93 9.91 -19.61
N LYS A 188 29.20 10.49 -18.65
CA LYS A 188 29.70 10.91 -17.35
C LYS A 188 28.99 10.19 -16.21
N PRO A 189 29.65 9.98 -15.06
CA PRO A 189 28.99 9.54 -13.84
C PRO A 189 28.04 10.62 -13.31
N GLY A 190 27.08 10.21 -12.48
CA GLY A 190 26.17 11.15 -11.83
C GLY A 190 24.80 10.58 -11.48
N GLU A 191 23.95 11.47 -10.97
CA GLU A 191 22.56 11.21 -10.60
C GLU A 191 21.63 11.88 -11.63
N PHE A 192 20.81 11.09 -12.31
CA PHE A 192 20.05 11.57 -13.46
C PHE A 192 18.55 11.65 -13.17
N ILE A 193 17.92 12.73 -13.66
CA ILE A 193 16.47 12.88 -13.69
C ILE A 193 15.95 12.40 -15.04
N VAL A 194 15.55 11.13 -15.10
CA VAL A 194 15.01 10.54 -16.34
C VAL A 194 13.52 10.80 -16.42
N THR A 195 13.06 11.25 -17.58
CA THR A 195 11.64 11.52 -17.85
C THR A 195 11.17 10.75 -19.07
N LEU A 196 10.08 10.01 -18.94
CA LEU A 196 9.30 9.48 -20.04
C LEU A 196 8.02 10.30 -20.22
N LYS A 197 7.79 10.79 -21.44
CA LYS A 197 6.50 11.30 -21.90
C LYS A 197 5.91 10.31 -22.89
N VAL A 198 4.64 9.94 -22.70
CA VAL A 198 3.89 9.10 -23.64
C VAL A 198 2.65 9.83 -24.13
N GLU A 199 2.25 9.52 -25.35
CA GLU A 199 1.07 10.08 -26.00
C GLU A 199 0.31 8.98 -26.74
N GLY A 200 -1.01 9.06 -26.67
CA GLY A 200 -1.96 8.17 -27.32
C GLY A 200 -3.24 8.91 -27.70
N PRO A 201 -4.16 8.27 -28.44
CA PRO A 201 -5.43 8.90 -28.84
C PRO A 201 -6.29 9.33 -27.66
N GLU A 202 -6.14 8.69 -26.50
CA GLU A 202 -6.93 8.96 -25.30
C GLU A 202 -6.25 9.93 -24.33
N GLY A 203 -5.05 10.44 -24.66
CA GLY A 203 -4.39 11.47 -23.85
C GLY A 203 -2.87 11.36 -23.83
N LYS A 204 -2.27 12.10 -22.90
CA LYS A 204 -0.82 12.16 -22.69
C LYS A 204 -0.51 11.99 -21.22
N ALA A 205 0.62 11.37 -20.93
CA ALA A 205 1.12 11.23 -19.57
C ALA A 205 2.63 11.46 -19.51
N ARG A 206 3.12 11.79 -18.31
CA ARG A 206 4.53 12.03 -18.05
C ARG A 206 4.92 11.41 -16.71
N ARG A 207 6.03 10.68 -16.69
CA ARG A 207 6.66 10.14 -15.48
C ARG A 207 8.12 10.51 -15.43
N ALA A 208 8.53 11.16 -14.35
CA ALA A 208 9.92 11.39 -14.03
C ALA A 208 10.30 10.57 -12.79
N LYS A 209 11.51 10.01 -12.80
CA LYS A 209 12.16 9.45 -11.62
C LYS A 209 13.42 10.27 -11.37
N VAL A 210 13.54 10.81 -10.17
CA VAL A 210 14.55 11.81 -9.81
C VAL A 210 15.66 11.06 -9.09
N TRP A 211 16.84 11.01 -9.70
CA TRP A 211 18.04 10.39 -9.14
C TRP A 211 17.98 8.86 -8.94
N ASP A 212 16.90 8.20 -9.34
CA ASP A 212 16.84 6.73 -9.39
C ASP A 212 17.97 6.12 -10.24
N VAL A 213 18.33 6.77 -11.35
CA VAL A 213 19.47 6.35 -12.18
C VAL A 213 20.71 7.05 -11.67
N THR A 214 21.47 6.34 -10.84
CA THR A 214 22.76 6.78 -10.31
C THR A 214 23.85 5.87 -10.86
N LEU A 215 24.88 6.46 -11.48
CA LEU A 215 25.94 5.73 -12.15
C LEU A 215 27.33 6.19 -11.66
N PRO A 216 28.26 5.25 -11.40
CA PRO A 216 29.59 5.54 -10.90
C PRO A 216 30.56 6.05 -11.97
#